data_AF-A0A956HZQ6-F1
#
_entry.id   AF-A0A956HZQ6-F1
#
_cell.length_a   1.000
_cell.length_b   1.000
_cell.length_c   1.000
_cell.angle_alpha   90.00
_cell.angle_beta   90.00
_cell.angle_gamma   90.00
#
_symmetry.space_group_name_H-M   'P 1'
#
loop_
_entity.id
_entity.type
_entity.pdbx_description
1 polymer ?
#
loop_
_entity_poly.entity_id
_entity_poly.type
_entity_poly.pdbx_seq_one_letter_code
_entity_poly.pdbx_strand_id
1 'polypeptide(L)'
;MRPWLAIALLPALVLGACSDLDTYKGTYGGGVVGTDDNACSDGSCSFIRRGFPAGTELTLVFDPDMTEGVRHVSTTDGAFDTTPLERIDPLQHDRLSQFDFPGGTRVQNYIFAAHPTTGPLARRDPLVFVSLMDNDSVEVRIIVGKGDYFGVFVLDRK
;
A
#
# COMPACT_ATOMS: atom_id res chain seq x y z
N MET A 1 23.20 -51.90 37.33
CA MET A 1 21.93 -51.21 37.65
C MET A 1 22.25 -49.76 38.01
N ARG A 2 21.47 -48.80 37.51
CA ARG A 2 21.57 -47.31 37.61
C ARG A 2 22.49 -46.64 36.56
N PRO A 3 22.15 -45.43 36.06
CA PRO A 3 20.81 -44.94 35.73
C PRO A 3 20.71 -44.29 34.34
N TRP A 4 19.49 -44.29 33.82
CA TRP A 4 19.01 -43.59 32.63
C TRP A 4 19.14 -42.07 32.83
N LEU A 5 19.87 -41.38 31.95
CA LEU A 5 19.85 -39.91 31.85
C LEU A 5 18.75 -39.53 30.85
N ALA A 6 17.65 -39.00 31.37
CA ALA A 6 16.54 -38.45 30.59
C ALA A 6 17.01 -37.18 29.87
N ILE A 7 16.94 -37.21 28.53
CA ILE A 7 17.13 -36.03 27.68
C ILE A 7 15.86 -35.19 27.78
N ALA A 8 15.95 -34.05 28.45
CA ALA A 8 14.88 -33.07 28.50
C ALA A 8 14.72 -32.41 27.12
N LEU A 9 13.63 -32.73 26.41
CA LEU A 9 13.18 -31.93 25.27
C LEU A 9 12.68 -30.57 25.79
N LEU A 10 13.45 -29.51 25.57
CA LEU A 10 12.93 -28.15 25.64
C LEU A 10 12.01 -27.91 24.43
N PRO A 11 10.75 -27.50 24.62
CA PRO A 11 9.95 -26.99 23.52
C PRO A 11 10.48 -25.60 23.17
N ALA A 12 11.11 -25.48 22.00
CA ALA A 12 11.43 -24.17 21.42
C ALA A 12 10.09 -23.46 21.13
N LEU A 13 9.76 -22.49 21.98
CA LEU A 13 8.68 -21.53 21.76
C LEU A 13 9.04 -20.73 20.49
N VAL A 14 8.47 -21.11 19.36
CA VAL A 14 8.48 -20.27 18.16
C VAL A 14 7.50 -19.14 18.42
N LEU A 15 8.00 -18.04 18.99
CA LEU A 15 7.28 -16.78 19.02
C LEU A 15 7.18 -16.31 17.57
N GLY A 16 6.04 -16.59 16.94
CA GLY A 16 5.68 -15.93 15.69
C GLY A 16 5.68 -14.42 15.95
N ALA A 17 6.52 -13.69 15.21
CA ALA A 17 6.51 -12.24 15.22
C ALA A 17 5.13 -11.80 14.71
N CYS A 18 4.20 -11.50 15.62
CA CYS A 18 3.12 -10.59 15.27
C CYS A 18 3.81 -9.28 14.91
N SER A 19 3.85 -8.94 13.62
CA SER A 19 4.19 -7.60 13.21
C SER A 19 3.18 -6.66 13.85
N ASP A 20 3.65 -5.79 14.72
CA ASP A 20 2.81 -4.76 15.34
C ASP A 20 2.44 -3.75 14.25
N LEU A 21 1.31 -3.99 13.59
CA LEU A 21 0.84 -3.15 12.50
C LEU A 21 0.46 -1.76 13.00
N ASP A 22 0.15 -1.58 14.29
CA ASP A 22 -0.19 -0.27 14.85
C ASP A 22 0.93 0.75 14.69
N THR A 23 2.19 0.29 14.56
CA THR A 23 3.33 1.15 14.20
C THR A 23 3.13 1.86 12.86
N TYR A 24 2.26 1.38 11.97
CA TYR A 24 1.95 2.02 10.68
C TYR A 24 0.81 3.03 10.75
N LYS A 25 0.15 3.21 11.89
CA LYS A 25 -0.89 4.24 12.05
C LYS A 25 -0.30 5.64 11.94
N GLY A 26 -0.87 6.50 11.11
CA GLY A 26 -0.46 7.90 11.02
C GLY A 26 -0.65 8.54 9.66
N THR A 27 0.10 9.61 9.43
CA THR A 27 0.10 10.36 8.17
C THR A 27 1.40 10.16 7.43
N TYR A 28 1.29 9.87 6.14
CA TYR A 28 2.41 9.66 5.23
C TYR A 28 2.34 10.65 4.08
N GLY A 29 3.49 11.01 3.52
CA GLY A 29 3.59 11.87 2.36
C GLY A 29 4.76 11.51 1.47
N GLY A 30 4.61 11.73 0.18
CA GLY A 30 5.69 11.52 -0.77
C GLY A 30 5.26 11.73 -2.22
N GLY A 31 6.26 11.76 -3.09
CA GLY A 31 6.09 12.05 -4.50
C GLY A 31 5.71 10.81 -5.32
N VAL A 32 5.06 11.06 -6.45
CA VAL A 32 4.90 10.06 -7.51
C VAL A 32 6.27 9.70 -8.09
N VAL A 33 6.50 8.41 -8.33
CA VAL A 33 7.73 7.87 -8.91
C VAL A 33 7.63 7.86 -10.44
N GLY A 34 8.78 7.96 -11.09
CA GLY A 34 8.92 7.81 -12.55
C GLY A 34 9.36 9.10 -13.22
N THR A 35 10.43 9.00 -14.00
CA THR A 35 10.97 10.08 -14.82
C THR A 35 10.14 10.25 -16.08
N ASP A 36 9.97 11.49 -16.54
CA ASP A 36 9.32 11.77 -17.81
C ASP A 36 10.00 11.04 -18.98
N ASP A 37 9.17 10.44 -19.84
CA ASP A 37 9.56 9.67 -21.01
C ASP A 37 8.83 10.23 -22.23
N ASN A 38 9.56 10.31 -23.35
CA ASN A 38 9.06 10.72 -24.66
C ASN A 38 8.12 9.68 -25.30
N ALA A 39 7.93 8.53 -24.66
CA ALA A 39 6.99 7.49 -25.09
C ALA A 39 5.51 7.93 -25.06
N CYS A 40 5.18 9.01 -24.34
CA CYS A 40 3.84 9.62 -24.39
C CYS A 40 3.80 10.84 -25.31
N SER A 41 2.65 11.05 -25.94
CA SER A 41 2.44 12.14 -26.91
C SER A 41 2.62 13.55 -26.32
N ASP A 42 2.51 13.68 -24.99
CA ASP A 42 2.75 14.93 -24.25
C ASP A 42 4.08 14.96 -23.48
N GLY A 43 4.88 13.88 -23.55
CA GLY A 43 6.17 13.76 -22.87
C GLY A 43 6.12 13.77 -21.33
N SER A 44 4.94 13.62 -20.71
CA SER A 44 4.75 13.82 -19.26
C SER A 44 4.48 12.53 -18.47
N CYS A 45 4.81 11.38 -19.04
CA CYS A 45 4.52 10.06 -18.47
C CYS A 45 5.76 9.19 -18.30
N SER A 46 5.60 8.03 -17.66
CA SER A 46 6.58 6.95 -17.61
C SER A 46 5.88 5.58 -17.62
N PHE A 47 6.65 4.48 -17.66
CA PHE A 47 6.06 3.14 -17.56
C PHE A 47 5.36 2.85 -16.22
N ILE A 48 5.65 3.62 -15.16
CA ILE A 48 5.06 3.50 -13.81
C ILE A 48 4.14 4.66 -13.43
N ARG A 49 3.97 5.65 -14.32
CA ARG A 49 3.19 6.87 -14.05
C ARG A 49 2.52 7.39 -15.31
N ARG A 50 1.20 7.51 -15.30
CA ARG A 50 0.41 8.16 -16.34
C ARG A 50 -0.81 8.83 -15.72
N GLY A 51 -1.12 10.04 -16.17
CA GLY A 51 -2.22 10.85 -15.62
C GLY A 51 -1.87 11.67 -14.38
N PHE A 52 -0.80 11.30 -13.66
CA PHE A 52 -0.20 12.11 -12.60
C PHE A 52 1.01 12.88 -13.13
N PRO A 53 1.00 14.23 -13.10
CA PRO A 53 2.15 15.06 -13.44
C PRO A 53 3.40 14.75 -12.60
N ALA A 54 4.58 15.11 -13.12
CA ALA A 54 5.82 14.96 -12.37
C ALA A 54 5.78 15.88 -11.14
N GLY A 55 6.22 15.37 -9.99
CA GLY A 55 6.19 16.13 -8.73
C GLY A 55 4.82 16.18 -8.05
N THR A 56 3.79 15.47 -8.55
CA THR A 56 2.56 15.24 -7.76
C THR A 56 2.94 14.55 -6.46
N GLU A 57 2.49 15.10 -5.34
CA GLU A 57 2.63 14.50 -4.02
C GLU A 57 1.30 13.89 -3.60
N LEU A 58 1.38 12.76 -2.91
CA LEU A 58 0.25 12.10 -2.27
C LEU A 58 0.42 12.18 -0.77
N THR A 59 -0.66 12.53 -0.08
CA THR A 59 -0.77 12.40 1.38
C THR A 59 -1.78 11.31 1.71
N LEU A 60 -1.36 10.35 2.54
CA LEU A 60 -2.17 9.25 3.02
C LEU A 60 -2.33 9.41 4.54
N VAL A 61 -3.58 9.42 5.01
CA VAL A 61 -3.88 9.13 6.42
C VAL A 61 -4.28 7.67 6.48
N PHE A 62 -3.56 6.90 7.29
CA PHE A 62 -3.67 5.45 7.35
C PHE A 62 -3.84 4.97 8.77
N ASP A 63 -4.78 4.05 8.93
CA ASP A 63 -4.96 3.25 10.13
C ASP A 63 -5.14 1.79 9.70
N PRO A 64 -4.22 0.89 10.09
CA PRO A 64 -4.29 -0.53 9.76
C PRO A 64 -5.42 -1.24 10.51
N ASP A 65 -5.98 -0.65 11.57
CA ASP A 65 -7.22 -1.12 12.17
C ASP A 65 -8.39 -0.84 11.24
N MET A 66 -8.89 -1.91 10.63
CA MET A 66 -9.94 -1.86 9.63
C MET A 66 -11.34 -1.71 10.22
N THR A 67 -11.49 -1.75 11.54
CA THR A 67 -12.80 -1.67 12.20
C THR A 67 -13.21 -0.22 12.51
N GLU A 68 -12.29 0.60 13.02
CA GLU A 68 -12.60 1.95 13.50
C GLU A 68 -11.68 3.05 12.94
N GLY A 69 -10.68 2.68 12.13
CA GLY A 69 -9.67 3.59 11.62
C GLY A 69 -10.11 4.51 10.47
N VAL A 70 -9.58 5.74 10.45
CA VAL A 70 -9.76 6.71 9.35
C VAL A 70 -8.73 6.45 8.26
N ARG A 71 -9.18 6.37 7.02
CA ARG A 71 -8.32 6.19 5.85
C ARG A 71 -8.75 7.11 4.72
N HIS A 72 -7.86 7.98 4.27
CA HIS A 72 -8.11 8.82 3.12
C HIS A 72 -6.82 9.22 2.41
N VAL A 73 -6.96 9.57 1.14
CA VAL A 73 -5.86 10.06 0.29
C VAL A 73 -6.18 11.43 -0.27
N SER A 74 -5.15 12.22 -0.48
CA SER A 74 -5.22 13.51 -1.17
C SER A 74 -3.98 13.68 -2.03
N THR A 75 -4.11 14.41 -3.13
CA THR A 75 -2.97 14.71 -4.02
C THR A 75 -2.90 16.20 -4.34
N THR A 76 -1.69 16.70 -4.55
CA THR A 76 -1.45 18.13 -4.84
C THR A 76 -1.99 18.57 -6.21
N ASP A 77 -2.19 17.64 -7.13
CA ASP A 77 -2.78 17.87 -8.45
C ASP A 77 -4.33 17.84 -8.45
N GLY A 78 -4.95 17.57 -7.29
CA GLY A 78 -6.41 17.52 -7.15
C GLY A 78 -7.06 16.26 -7.73
N ALA A 79 -6.29 15.21 -8.08
CA ALA A 79 -6.84 13.91 -8.43
C ALA A 79 -7.62 13.26 -7.26
N PHE A 80 -7.19 13.54 -6.03
CA PHE A 80 -7.88 13.19 -4.80
C PHE A 80 -7.97 14.39 -3.86
N ASP A 81 -9.14 14.59 -3.25
CA ASP A 81 -9.40 15.65 -2.28
C ASP A 81 -9.99 15.04 -1.00
N THR A 82 -9.11 14.67 -0.07
CA THR A 82 -9.47 13.94 1.16
C THR A 82 -10.40 12.76 0.89
N THR A 83 -10.11 12.01 -0.18
CA THR A 83 -10.95 10.94 -0.67
C THR A 83 -10.87 9.75 0.28
N PRO A 84 -12.00 9.28 0.84
CA PRO A 84 -11.99 8.12 1.74
C PRO A 84 -11.60 6.84 0.99
N LEU A 85 -10.93 5.94 1.69
CA LEU A 85 -10.57 4.62 1.20
C LEU A 85 -11.51 3.55 1.78
N GLU A 86 -12.27 2.89 0.91
CA GLU A 86 -13.10 1.75 1.25
C GLU A 86 -12.30 0.45 1.09
N ARG A 87 -12.24 -0.36 2.15
CA ARG A 87 -11.47 -1.60 2.11
C ARG A 87 -12.15 -2.62 1.20
N ILE A 88 -11.36 -3.23 0.34
CA ILE A 88 -11.74 -4.47 -0.33
C ILE A 88 -11.18 -5.62 0.50
N ASP A 89 -12.06 -6.35 1.17
CA ASP A 89 -11.63 -7.47 2.01
C ASP A 89 -10.99 -8.58 1.15
N PRO A 90 -9.88 -9.17 1.61
CA PRO A 90 -9.31 -10.33 0.96
C PRO A 90 -10.35 -11.45 0.87
N LEU A 91 -10.39 -12.13 -0.28
CA LEU A 91 -11.28 -13.26 -0.45
C LEU A 91 -10.87 -14.36 0.54
N GLN A 92 -11.80 -14.82 1.38
CA GLN A 92 -11.54 -15.82 2.44
C GLN A 92 -10.98 -17.16 1.92
N HIS A 93 -10.99 -17.37 0.60
CA HIS A 93 -10.47 -18.56 -0.06
C HIS A 93 -9.24 -18.30 -0.94
N ASP A 94 -8.70 -17.08 -0.94
CA ASP A 94 -7.50 -16.74 -1.70
C ASP A 94 -6.24 -17.26 -0.99
N ARG A 95 -5.95 -18.54 -1.20
CA ARG A 95 -4.71 -19.18 -0.73
C ARG A 95 -3.45 -18.61 -1.39
N LEU A 96 -3.57 -17.90 -2.51
CA LEU A 96 -2.42 -17.28 -3.17
C LEU A 96 -1.98 -16.00 -2.45
N SER A 97 -2.88 -15.34 -1.71
CA SER A 97 -2.52 -14.22 -0.83
C SER A 97 -1.54 -14.60 0.29
N GLN A 98 -1.45 -15.89 0.62
CA GLN A 98 -0.52 -16.45 1.63
C GLN A 98 0.85 -16.82 1.03
N PHE A 99 1.02 -16.68 -0.29
CA PHE A 99 2.27 -17.02 -0.94
C PHE A 99 3.24 -15.84 -0.90
N ASP A 100 4.33 -16.00 -0.17
CA ASP A 100 5.42 -15.03 -0.15
C ASP A 100 6.22 -15.12 -1.45
N PHE A 101 6.13 -14.08 -2.28
CA PHE A 101 7.00 -13.94 -3.44
C PHE A 101 8.42 -13.54 -2.98
N PRO A 102 9.49 -14.19 -3.49
CA PRO A 102 10.86 -13.78 -3.20
C PRO A 102 11.08 -12.33 -3.66
N GLY A 103 11.53 -11.46 -2.74
CA GLY A 103 11.57 -10.00 -2.91
C GLY A 103 11.33 -9.21 -1.61
N GLY A 104 10.77 -9.86 -0.58
CA GLY A 104 11.11 -9.76 0.85
C GLY A 104 10.87 -8.46 1.64
N THR A 105 10.49 -7.34 1.03
CA THR A 105 10.44 -6.04 1.73
C THR A 105 9.05 -5.58 2.14
N ARG A 106 7.99 -6.27 1.69
CA ARG A 106 6.60 -5.90 2.01
C ARG A 106 6.10 -6.69 3.21
N VAL A 107 5.70 -5.99 4.27
CA VAL A 107 5.14 -6.55 5.50
C VAL A 107 3.69 -6.96 5.31
N GLN A 108 2.88 -6.09 4.70
CA GLN A 108 1.44 -6.32 4.48
C GLN A 108 0.94 -5.49 3.30
N ASN A 109 -0.01 -6.04 2.55
CA ASN A 109 -0.70 -5.32 1.48
C ASN A 109 -2.18 -5.14 1.82
N TYR A 110 -2.71 -3.99 1.45
CA TYR A 110 -4.12 -3.67 1.49
C TYR A 110 -4.58 -3.21 0.12
N ILE A 111 -5.83 -3.51 -0.20
CA ILE A 111 -6.49 -3.06 -1.42
C ILE A 111 -7.71 -2.26 -0.99
N PHE A 112 -7.83 -1.06 -1.56
CA PHE A 112 -8.94 -0.16 -1.34
C PHE A 112 -9.58 0.22 -2.66
N ALA A 113 -10.89 0.48 -2.62
CA ALA A 113 -11.55 1.33 -3.60
C ALA A 113 -11.51 2.77 -3.07
N ALA A 114 -11.26 3.73 -3.95
CA ALA A 114 -11.38 5.14 -3.64
C ALA A 114 -12.47 5.76 -4.52
N HIS A 115 -13.30 6.62 -3.92
CA HIS A 115 -14.44 7.24 -4.59
C HIS A 115 -14.29 8.76 -4.64
N PRO A 116 -13.33 9.28 -5.45
CA PRO A 116 -13.15 10.73 -5.58
C PRO A 116 -14.42 11.35 -6.19
N THR A 117 -14.86 12.45 -5.60
CA THR A 117 -16.06 13.21 -6.02
C THR A 117 -15.72 14.40 -6.92
N THR A 118 -14.44 14.79 -6.97
CA THR A 118 -13.90 15.93 -7.71
C THR A 118 -12.68 15.52 -8.53
N GLY A 119 -12.17 16.44 -9.35
CA GLY A 119 -10.93 16.25 -10.10
C GLY A 119 -11.02 15.28 -11.29
N PRO A 120 -9.87 14.95 -11.91
CA PRO A 120 -9.79 14.09 -13.11
C PRO A 120 -10.21 12.63 -12.87
N LEU A 121 -10.33 12.21 -11.60
CA LEU A 121 -10.72 10.86 -11.22
C LEU A 121 -12.18 10.72 -10.78
N ALA A 122 -12.95 11.81 -10.77
CA ALA A 122 -14.35 11.79 -10.36
C ALA A 122 -15.15 10.68 -11.07
N ARG A 123 -15.77 9.79 -10.28
CA ARG A 123 -16.58 8.64 -10.75
C ARG A 123 -15.81 7.57 -11.53
N ARG A 124 -14.50 7.43 -11.31
CA ARG A 124 -13.66 6.41 -11.97
C ARG A 124 -13.21 5.28 -11.05
N ASP A 125 -13.63 5.31 -9.78
CA ASP A 125 -13.41 4.29 -8.75
C ASP A 125 -12.02 3.60 -8.81
N PRO A 126 -10.92 4.36 -8.67
CA PRO A 126 -9.57 3.80 -8.64
C PRO A 126 -9.40 2.72 -7.57
N LEU A 127 -8.63 1.69 -7.91
CA LEU A 127 -8.05 0.78 -6.94
C LEU A 127 -6.77 1.41 -6.36
N VAL A 128 -6.69 1.43 -5.04
CA VAL A 128 -5.54 1.94 -4.28
C VAL A 128 -4.94 0.78 -3.50
N PHE A 129 -3.72 0.40 -3.86
CA PHE A 129 -2.94 -0.61 -3.18
C PHE A 129 -2.02 0.10 -2.20
N VAL A 130 -2.08 -0.28 -0.93
CA VAL A 130 -1.19 0.23 0.12
C VAL A 130 -0.32 -0.92 0.58
N SER A 131 0.98 -0.81 0.33
CA SER A 131 1.99 -1.78 0.70
C SER A 131 2.83 -1.22 1.84
N LEU A 132 2.75 -1.87 3.01
CA LEU A 132 3.59 -1.55 4.17
C LEU A 132 4.96 -2.17 3.96
N MET A 133 6.02 -1.37 4.09
CA MET A 133 7.39 -1.79 3.83
C MET A 133 8.14 -2.00 5.15
N ASP A 134 9.09 -2.95 5.18
CA ASP A 134 9.88 -3.31 6.37
C ASP A 134 10.78 -2.20 6.94
N ASN A 135 10.89 -1.07 6.23
CA ASN A 135 11.62 0.13 6.62
C ASN A 135 10.71 1.29 7.08
N ASP A 136 9.49 0.97 7.51
CA ASP A 136 8.45 1.92 7.95
C ASP A 136 7.95 2.90 6.87
N SER A 137 8.35 2.71 5.61
CA SER A 137 7.78 3.45 4.47
C SER A 137 6.49 2.79 3.96
N VAL A 138 5.73 3.52 3.16
CA VAL A 138 4.52 3.03 2.52
C VAL A 138 4.61 3.25 1.01
N GLU A 139 4.45 2.18 0.24
CA GLU A 139 4.24 2.28 -1.21
C GLU A 139 2.74 2.34 -1.49
N VAL A 140 2.30 3.34 -2.25
CA VAL A 140 0.92 3.45 -2.73
C VAL A 140 0.89 3.31 -4.25
N ARG A 141 0.14 2.33 -4.75
CA ARG A 141 -0.10 2.14 -6.18
C ARG A 141 -1.55 2.44 -6.50
N ILE A 142 -1.78 3.24 -7.53
CA ILE A 142 -3.11 3.64 -7.96
C ILE A 142 -3.32 3.12 -9.37
N ILE A 143 -4.43 2.43 -9.59
CA ILE A 143 -4.81 1.87 -10.88
C ILE A 143 -6.27 2.21 -11.16
N VAL A 144 -6.52 2.81 -12.32
CA VAL A 144 -7.89 3.07 -12.80
C VAL A 144 -8.22 2.09 -13.93
N GLY A 145 -9.29 1.32 -13.77
CA GLY A 145 -9.61 0.22 -14.69
C GLY A 145 -9.91 0.64 -16.14
N LYS A 146 -10.39 1.87 -16.36
CA LYS A 146 -10.61 2.43 -17.69
C LYS A 146 -9.78 3.69 -17.87
N GLY A 147 -8.89 3.67 -18.86
CA GLY A 147 -8.08 4.83 -19.25
C GLY A 147 -6.64 4.76 -18.71
N ASP A 148 -5.84 5.70 -19.21
CA ASP A 148 -4.40 5.79 -19.02
C ASP A 148 -4.03 6.50 -17.70
N TYR A 149 -4.55 6.00 -16.57
CA TYR A 149 -4.36 6.64 -15.26
C TYR A 149 -3.87 5.65 -14.21
N PHE A 150 -2.58 5.75 -13.89
CA PHE A 150 -1.92 4.92 -12.89
C PHE A 150 -0.67 5.62 -12.35
N GLY A 151 -0.27 5.28 -11.13
CA GLY A 151 0.91 5.86 -10.51
C GLY A 151 1.39 5.05 -9.33
N VAL A 152 2.70 5.09 -9.10
CA VAL A 152 3.34 4.55 -7.91
C VAL A 152 3.87 5.73 -7.10
N PHE A 153 3.58 5.75 -5.80
CA PHE A 153 4.06 6.74 -4.84
C PHE A 153 4.84 6.01 -3.75
N VAL A 154 5.93 6.61 -3.30
CA VAL A 154 6.68 6.14 -2.13
C VAL A 154 6.54 7.22 -1.07
N LEU A 155 6.01 6.85 0.08
CA LEU A 155 5.64 7.77 1.15
C LEU A 155 6.47 7.49 2.39
N ASP A 156 6.97 8.56 2.98
CA ASP A 156 7.59 8.55 4.30
C ASP A 156 6.60 9.08 5.33
N ARG A 157 6.82 8.71 6.59
CA ARG A 157 6.04 9.25 7.71
C ARG A 157 6.28 10.75 7.84
N LYS A 158 5.19 11.53 8.00
CA LYS A 158 5.24 12.97 8.26
C LYS A 158 5.46 13.31 9.74
#